data_AF-A0A085LW74-F1
#
_entry.id   AF-A0A085LW74-F1
#
_cell.length_a   1.000
_cell.length_b   1.000
_cell.length_c   1.000
_cell.angle_alpha   90.00
_cell.angle_beta   90.00
_cell.angle_gamma   90.00
#
_symmetry.space_group_name_H-M   'P 1'
#
loop_
_entity.id
_entity.type
_entity.pdbx_description
1 polymer ?
#
loop_
_entity_poly.entity_id
_entity_poly.type
_entity_poly.pdbx_seq_one_letter_code
_entity_poly.pdbx_strand_id
1 'polypeptide(L)'
;MTASFRELCTRLSDEDTAIRFLQEKGILHQQRLCTRGHAMKLTVERNGKTPRWRCRKAECKTEVSLRTGTWFEGLKLDFRTAVLFIYSWSNDYCSTKFCSKELGLSTNCSVSWKRLLREVAAESLLSNPLVTGGPNCTVEGD
;
A
#
# COMPACT_ATOMS: atom_id res chain seq x y z
N MET A 1 -2.91 15.28 -15.06
CA MET A 1 -3.82 14.25 -15.60
C MET A 1 -4.10 13.23 -14.51
N THR A 2 -5.31 13.20 -13.98
CA THR A 2 -5.77 12.15 -13.08
C THR A 2 -5.94 10.87 -13.92
N ALA A 3 -5.12 9.85 -13.65
CA ALA A 3 -5.27 8.56 -14.33
C ALA A 3 -6.63 7.96 -13.98
N SER A 4 -7.38 7.47 -14.96
CA SER A 4 -8.64 6.77 -14.75
C SER A 4 -8.43 5.39 -14.10
N PHE A 5 -9.49 4.82 -13.52
CA PHE A 5 -9.43 3.46 -12.97
C PHE A 5 -8.95 2.43 -14.02
N ARG A 6 -9.44 2.57 -15.26
CA ARG A 6 -9.05 1.68 -16.37
C ARG A 6 -7.57 1.80 -16.70
N GLU A 7 -7.04 3.02 -16.77
CA GLU A 7 -5.61 3.26 -17.01
C GLU A 7 -4.75 2.75 -15.86
N LEU A 8 -5.23 2.83 -14.61
CA LEU A 8 -4.52 2.26 -13.49
C LEU A 8 -4.48 0.73 -13.58
N CYS A 9 -5.59 0.08 -13.94
CA CYS A 9 -5.66 -1.36 -14.17
C CYS A 9 -4.74 -1.84 -15.30
N THR A 10 -4.57 -1.05 -16.37
CA THR A 10 -3.64 -1.41 -17.46
C THR A 10 -2.19 -1.21 -17.07
N ARG A 11 -1.87 -0.15 -16.30
CA ARG A 11 -0.52 0.09 -15.78
C ARG A 11 -0.08 -0.94 -14.74
N LEU A 12 -1.02 -1.41 -13.93
CA LEU A 12 -0.80 -2.41 -12.88
C LEU A 12 -1.36 -3.75 -13.37
N SER A 13 -0.72 -4.32 -14.37
CA SER A 13 -1.13 -5.59 -15.00
C SER A 13 -1.00 -6.79 -14.07
N ASP A 14 -0.07 -6.73 -13.12
CA ASP A 14 0.34 -7.86 -12.29
C ASP A 14 0.93 -7.40 -10.94
N GLU A 15 1.27 -8.35 -10.07
CA GLU A 15 1.88 -8.06 -8.77
C GLU A 15 3.27 -7.42 -8.90
N ASP A 16 4.07 -7.78 -9.90
CA ASP A 16 5.42 -7.23 -10.09
C ASP A 16 5.38 -5.72 -10.39
N THR A 17 4.47 -5.30 -11.27
CA THR A 17 4.24 -3.88 -11.60
C THR A 17 3.72 -3.10 -10.40
N ALA A 18 2.81 -3.69 -9.60
CA ALA A 18 2.33 -3.09 -8.36
C ALA A 18 3.44 -2.95 -7.29
N ILE A 19 4.29 -3.96 -7.14
CA ILE A 19 5.44 -3.90 -6.22
C ILE A 19 6.39 -2.77 -6.62
N ARG A 20 6.75 -2.66 -7.91
CA ARG A 20 7.62 -1.58 -8.39
C ARG A 20 7.01 -0.21 -8.15
N PHE A 21 5.72 -0.05 -8.44
CA PHE A 21 5.00 1.20 -8.18
C PHE A 21 5.06 1.58 -6.69
N LEU A 22 4.80 0.64 -5.78
CA LEU A 22 4.85 0.90 -4.34
C LEU A 22 6.28 1.17 -3.84
N GLN A 23 7.29 0.57 -4.49
CA GLN A 23 8.70 0.86 -4.23
C GLN A 23 9.09 2.27 -4.68
N GLU A 24 8.66 2.71 -5.87
CA GLU A 24 8.85 4.08 -6.36
C GLU A 24 8.19 5.11 -5.44
N LYS A 25 7.05 4.76 -4.83
CA LYS A 25 6.36 5.58 -3.84
C LYS A 25 6.96 5.53 -2.44
N GLY A 26 7.99 4.71 -2.21
CA GLY A 26 8.65 4.56 -0.91
C GLY A 26 7.81 3.81 0.14
N ILE A 27 6.68 3.22 -0.24
CA ILE A 27 5.83 2.43 0.66
C ILE A 27 6.45 1.04 0.88
N LEU A 28 7.08 0.49 -0.17
CA LEU A 28 7.89 -0.72 -0.07
C LEU A 28 9.37 -0.39 -0.16
N HIS A 29 10.18 -1.14 0.57
CA HIS A 29 11.63 -1.04 0.49
C HIS A 29 12.12 -1.32 -0.93
N GLN A 30 12.95 -0.43 -1.49
CA GLN A 30 13.66 -0.67 -2.76
C GLN A 30 14.88 -1.55 -2.57
N GLN A 31 15.51 -1.47 -1.39
CA GLN A 31 16.71 -2.20 -1.02
C GLN A 31 16.61 -2.61 0.44
N ARG A 32 17.30 -3.68 0.82
CA ARG A 32 17.31 -4.17 2.19
C ARG A 32 18.64 -4.82 2.54
N LEU A 33 19.08 -4.62 3.77
CA LEU A 33 20.21 -5.34 4.36
C LEU A 33 19.70 -6.44 5.29
N CYS A 34 20.41 -7.55 5.38
CA CYS A 34 20.15 -8.55 6.42
C CYS A 34 20.67 -8.07 7.78
N THR A 35 20.39 -8.83 8.83
CA THR A 35 20.88 -8.54 10.20
C THR A 35 22.41 -8.51 10.33
N ARG A 36 23.14 -9.06 9.35
CA ARG A 36 24.61 -9.03 9.26
C ARG A 36 25.13 -7.93 8.33
N GLY A 37 24.28 -7.03 7.82
CA GLY A 37 24.66 -5.92 6.96
C GLY A 37 24.84 -6.27 5.47
N HIS A 38 24.56 -7.50 5.04
CA HIS A 38 24.67 -7.86 3.62
C HIS A 38 23.47 -7.40 2.80
N ALA A 39 23.72 -6.93 1.58
CA ALA A 39 22.66 -6.64 0.61
C ALA A 39 21.82 -7.90 0.31
N MET A 40 20.50 -7.74 0.34
CA MET A 40 19.54 -8.80 0.04
C MET A 40 18.97 -8.63 -1.37
N LYS A 41 18.57 -9.74 -2.00
CA LYS A 41 17.86 -9.72 -3.28
C LYS A 41 16.39 -10.02 -3.08
N LEU A 42 15.52 -9.17 -3.64
CA LEU A 42 14.09 -9.43 -3.70
C LEU A 42 13.82 -10.57 -4.69
N THR A 43 13.03 -11.55 -4.26
CA THR A 43 12.55 -12.64 -5.09
C THR A 43 11.03 -12.59 -5.10
N VAL A 44 10.48 -12.33 -6.28
CA VAL A 44 9.04 -12.43 -6.59
C VAL A 44 8.88 -13.71 -7.39
N GLU A 45 8.29 -14.75 -6.80
CA GLU A 45 8.10 -16.03 -7.48
C GLU A 45 6.69 -16.08 -8.09
N ARG A 46 6.59 -16.54 -9.35
CA ARG A 46 5.31 -16.68 -10.07
C ARG A 46 4.47 -17.88 -9.61
N ASN A 47 4.99 -18.72 -8.72
CA ASN A 47 4.35 -19.94 -8.22
C ASN A 47 3.45 -19.70 -6.98
N GLY A 48 3.05 -18.44 -6.73
CA GLY A 48 2.21 -18.09 -5.57
C GLY A 48 2.95 -18.01 -4.24
N LYS A 49 4.29 -18.14 -4.21
CA LYS A 49 5.05 -17.85 -2.99
C LYS A 49 5.09 -16.35 -2.73
N THR A 50 5.00 -16.00 -1.46
CA THR A 50 5.05 -14.61 -1.02
C THR A 50 6.38 -13.96 -1.40
N PRO A 51 6.34 -12.73 -1.96
CA PRO A 51 7.56 -11.96 -2.25
C PRO A 51 8.43 -11.79 -1.01
N ARG A 52 9.73 -12.09 -1.14
CA ARG A 52 10.65 -12.07 0.00
C ARG A 52 12.05 -11.61 -0.39
N TRP A 53 12.69 -10.94 0.57
CA TRP A 53 14.10 -10.62 0.56
C TRP A 53 14.90 -11.83 1.01
N ARG A 54 15.93 -12.21 0.26
CA ARG A 54 16.85 -13.30 0.62
C ARG A 54 18.30 -12.80 0.56
N CYS A 55 19.06 -13.06 1.62
CA CYS A 55 20.52 -12.94 1.57
C CYS A 55 21.08 -14.15 0.81
N ARG A 56 22.02 -13.91 -0.11
CA ARG A 56 22.61 -14.97 -0.96
C ARG A 56 24.00 -15.44 -0.50
N LYS A 57 24.53 -14.86 0.59
CA LYS A 57 25.79 -15.30 1.18
C LYS A 57 25.61 -16.69 1.79
N ALA A 58 26.53 -17.62 1.54
CA ALA A 58 26.39 -19.02 1.95
C ALA A 58 26.23 -19.18 3.48
N GLU A 59 26.93 -18.33 4.21
CA GLU A 59 26.91 -18.20 5.66
C GLU A 59 25.70 -17.42 6.22
N CYS A 60 24.87 -16.84 5.37
CA CYS A 60 23.72 -16.02 5.77
C CYS A 60 22.45 -16.50 5.05
N LYS A 61 21.64 -17.28 5.78
CA LYS A 61 20.37 -17.86 5.28
C LYS A 61 19.15 -17.01 5.63
N THR A 62 19.36 -15.72 5.93
CA THR A 62 18.28 -14.82 6.36
C THR A 62 17.32 -14.55 5.21
N GLU A 63 16.04 -14.74 5.49
CA GLU A 63 14.92 -14.38 4.62
C GLU A 63 13.94 -13.51 5.38
N VAL A 64 13.38 -12.51 4.70
CA VAL A 64 12.41 -11.59 5.29
C VAL A 64 11.33 -11.30 4.27
N SER A 65 10.06 -11.25 4.69
CA SER A 65 8.95 -10.87 3.81
C SER A 65 9.17 -9.48 3.21
N LEU A 66 8.70 -9.26 1.98
CA LEU A 66 8.65 -7.92 1.39
C LEU A 66 7.81 -6.94 2.24
N ARG A 67 6.85 -7.47 3.00
CA ARG A 67 5.94 -6.71 3.86
C ARG A 67 6.55 -6.27 5.20
N THR A 68 7.59 -6.94 5.67
CA THR A 68 8.14 -6.68 7.01
C THR A 68 8.77 -5.29 7.09
N GLY A 69 8.39 -4.50 8.10
CA GLY A 69 8.82 -3.12 8.29
C GLY A 69 8.19 -2.12 7.34
N THR A 70 7.04 -2.44 6.73
CA THR A 70 6.29 -1.52 5.86
C THR A 70 4.85 -1.39 6.33
N TRP A 71 4.08 -0.46 5.76
CA TRP A 71 2.64 -0.34 6.01
C TRP A 71 1.85 -1.62 5.67
N PHE A 72 2.43 -2.52 4.87
CA PHE A 72 1.83 -3.81 4.54
C PHE A 72 2.12 -4.92 5.56
N GLU A 73 2.85 -4.66 6.63
CA GLU A 73 3.16 -5.65 7.66
C GLU A 73 1.87 -6.18 8.31
N GLY A 74 1.76 -7.51 8.43
CA GLY A 74 0.55 -8.18 8.92
C GLY A 74 -0.64 -8.18 7.94
N LEU A 75 -0.61 -7.36 6.88
CA LEU A 75 -1.67 -7.33 5.86
C LEU A 75 -1.50 -8.47 4.85
N LYS A 76 -2.61 -9.11 4.50
CA LYS A 76 -2.65 -10.26 3.58
C LYS A 76 -3.04 -9.90 2.15
N LEU A 77 -3.52 -8.67 1.91
CA LEU A 77 -4.01 -8.29 0.60
C LEU A 77 -2.84 -8.14 -0.39
N ASP A 78 -3.04 -8.66 -1.60
CA ASP A 78 -2.13 -8.53 -2.72
C ASP A 78 -1.85 -7.06 -3.07
N PHE A 79 -0.64 -6.77 -3.55
CA PHE A 79 -0.19 -5.39 -3.73
C PHE A 79 -0.98 -4.67 -4.82
N ARG A 80 -1.28 -5.35 -5.93
CA ARG A 80 -2.11 -4.80 -7.01
C ARG A 80 -3.50 -4.45 -6.48
N THR A 81 -4.14 -5.39 -5.81
CA THR A 81 -5.49 -5.18 -5.26
C THR A 81 -5.50 -4.06 -4.24
N ALA A 82 -4.47 -3.95 -3.40
CA ALA A 82 -4.32 -2.84 -2.47
C ALA A 82 -4.22 -1.48 -3.17
N VAL A 83 -3.41 -1.36 -4.22
CA VAL A 83 -3.28 -0.08 -4.95
C VAL A 83 -4.60 0.29 -5.65
N LEU A 84 -5.26 -0.68 -6.29
CA LEU A 84 -6.57 -0.44 -6.90
C LEU A 84 -7.61 -0.05 -5.85
N PHE A 85 -7.61 -0.69 -4.68
CA PHE A 85 -8.50 -0.35 -3.59
C PHE A 85 -8.27 1.07 -3.07
N ILE A 86 -7.01 1.46 -2.85
CA ILE A 86 -6.64 2.82 -2.42
C ILE A 86 -7.17 3.83 -3.44
N TYR A 87 -6.90 3.63 -4.73
CA TYR A 87 -7.39 4.52 -5.78
C TYR A 87 -8.92 4.61 -5.78
N SER A 88 -9.62 3.47 -5.72
CA SER A 88 -11.08 3.44 -5.71
C SER A 88 -11.67 4.08 -4.46
N TRP A 89 -11.01 3.97 -3.32
CA TRP A 89 -11.44 4.63 -2.09
C TRP A 89 -11.24 6.15 -2.17
N SER A 90 -10.10 6.61 -2.67
CA SER A 90 -9.80 8.05 -2.82
C SER A 90 -10.67 8.78 -3.85
N ASN A 91 -11.37 8.05 -4.73
CA ASN A 91 -12.25 8.60 -5.77
C ASN A 91 -13.74 8.28 -5.50
N ASP A 92 -14.10 7.90 -4.26
CA ASP A 92 -15.47 7.57 -3.86
C ASP A 92 -16.15 6.43 -4.65
N TYR A 93 -15.36 5.54 -5.26
CA TYR A 93 -15.87 4.40 -6.04
C TYR A 93 -16.09 3.12 -5.20
N CYS A 94 -15.45 2.97 -4.03
CA CYS A 94 -15.46 1.70 -3.30
C CYS A 94 -16.74 1.45 -2.49
N SER A 95 -17.89 1.30 -3.16
CA SER A 95 -19.07 0.65 -2.58
C SER A 95 -18.79 -0.83 -2.30
N THR A 96 -19.49 -1.48 -1.37
CA THR A 96 -19.31 -2.92 -1.10
C THR A 96 -19.51 -3.77 -2.35
N LYS A 97 -20.50 -3.43 -3.18
CA LYS A 97 -20.75 -4.06 -4.49
C LYS A 97 -19.58 -3.89 -5.45
N PHE A 98 -18.99 -2.70 -5.51
CA PHE A 98 -17.81 -2.43 -6.32
C PHE A 98 -16.61 -3.25 -5.83
N CYS A 99 -16.27 -3.17 -4.54
CA CYS A 99 -15.08 -3.84 -4.02
C CYS A 99 -15.21 -5.39 -4.15
N SER A 100 -16.43 -5.95 -4.09
CA SER A 100 -16.69 -7.37 -4.37
C SER A 100 -16.57 -7.73 -5.85
N LYS A 101 -17.23 -6.98 -6.74
CA LYS A 101 -17.28 -7.30 -8.17
C LYS A 101 -15.95 -7.04 -8.89
N GLU A 102 -15.35 -5.88 -8.65
CA GLU A 102 -14.20 -5.40 -9.43
C GLU A 102 -12.86 -5.80 -8.79
N LEU A 103 -12.82 -5.98 -7.47
CA LEU A 103 -11.59 -6.31 -6.72
C LEU A 103 -11.61 -7.71 -6.07
N GLY A 104 -12.72 -8.45 -6.18
CA GLY A 104 -12.84 -9.80 -5.61
C GLY A 104 -12.81 -9.83 -4.07
N LEU A 105 -13.11 -8.70 -3.41
CA LEU A 105 -12.99 -8.59 -1.95
C LEU A 105 -14.28 -9.00 -1.25
N SER A 106 -14.12 -9.68 -0.11
CA SER A 106 -15.24 -9.86 0.82
C SER A 106 -15.64 -8.53 1.45
N THR A 107 -16.88 -8.44 1.92
CA THR A 107 -17.38 -7.28 2.68
C THR A 107 -16.48 -6.98 3.88
N ASN A 108 -16.10 -8.01 4.64
CA ASN A 108 -15.24 -7.87 5.81
C ASN A 108 -13.86 -7.34 5.45
N CYS A 109 -13.25 -7.85 4.37
CA CYS A 109 -11.96 -7.34 3.88
C CYS A 109 -12.07 -5.86 3.49
N SER A 110 -13.13 -5.51 2.74
CA SER A 110 -13.39 -4.13 2.29
C SER A 110 -13.59 -3.16 3.46
N VAL A 111 -14.35 -3.55 4.49
CA VAL A 111 -14.58 -2.72 5.68
C VAL A 111 -13.29 -2.53 6.47
N SER A 112 -12.51 -3.60 6.66
CA SER A 112 -11.21 -3.54 7.33
C SER A 112 -10.24 -2.59 6.60
N TRP A 113 -10.13 -2.70 5.28
CA TRP A 113 -9.29 -1.81 4.47
C TRP A 113 -9.76 -0.35 4.48
N LYS A 114 -11.07 -0.10 4.42
CA LYS A 114 -11.63 1.26 4.60
C LYS A 114 -11.28 1.86 5.96
N ARG A 115 -11.20 1.04 7.01
CA ARG A 115 -10.76 1.49 8.32
C ARG A 115 -9.28 1.88 8.30
N LEU A 116 -8.41 1.03 7.74
CA LEU A 116 -6.98 1.33 7.61
C LEU A 116 -6.73 2.64 6.84
N LEU A 117 -7.44 2.87 5.73
CA LEU A 117 -7.29 4.11 4.96
C LEU A 117 -7.78 5.35 5.71
N ARG A 118 -8.84 5.23 6.53
CA ARG A 118 -9.28 6.33 7.40
C ARG A 118 -8.26 6.66 8.48
N GLU A 119 -7.61 5.65 9.05
CA GLU A 119 -6.54 5.85 10.04
C GLU A 119 -5.35 6.60 9.41
N VAL A 120 -4.90 6.19 8.21
CA VAL A 120 -3.85 6.91 7.47
C VAL A 120 -4.27 8.34 7.10
N ALA A 121 -5.51 8.54 6.65
CA ALA A 121 -6.01 9.88 6.32
C ALA A 121 -6.07 10.78 7.55
N ALA A 122 -6.54 10.27 8.69
CA ALA A 122 -6.57 11.01 9.95
C ALA A 122 -5.16 11.40 10.42
N GLU A 123 -4.20 10.47 10.38
CA GLU A 123 -2.79 10.76 10.72
C GLU A 123 -2.18 11.83 9.82
N SER A 124 -2.48 11.77 8.51
CA SER A 124 -2.04 12.79 7.55
C SER A 124 -2.60 14.18 7.87
N LEU A 125 -3.89 14.27 8.24
CA LEU A 125 -4.53 15.52 8.64
C LEU A 125 -3.97 16.09 9.96
N LEU A 126 -3.60 15.23 10.90
CA LEU A 126 -2.98 15.66 12.17
C LEU A 126 -1.54 16.14 11.94
N SER A 127 -0.80 15.47 11.06
CA SER A 127 0.59 15.82 10.74
C SER A 127 0.70 17.03 9.81
N ASN A 128 -0.33 17.29 9.01
CA ASN A 128 -0.46 18.44 8.14
C ASN A 128 -1.79 19.14 8.43
N PRO A 129 -1.87 19.91 9.53
CA PRO A 129 -3.09 20.61 9.88
C PRO A 129 -3.52 21.48 8.71
N LEU A 130 -4.72 21.20 8.17
CA LEU A 130 -5.35 22.13 7.25
C LEU A 130 -5.48 23.44 8.01
N VAL A 131 -4.97 24.52 7.44
CA VAL A 131 -5.23 25.87 7.95
C VAL A 131 -6.73 26.11 7.77
N THR A 132 -7.53 25.71 8.76
CA THR A 132 -8.94 26.04 8.88
C THR A 132 -9.03 27.49 9.35
N GLY A 133 -8.76 28.41 8.43
CA GLY A 133 -8.75 29.85 8.69
C GLY A 133 -7.95 30.57 7.62
N GLY A 134 -8.62 31.10 6.60
CA GLY A 134 -8.01 32.16 5.80
C GLY A 134 -7.61 33.34 6.71
N PRO A 135 -6.70 34.22 6.28
CA PRO A 135 -6.42 35.43 7.04
C PRO A 135 -7.73 36.17 7.31
N ASN A 136 -8.06 36.37 8.60
CA ASN A 136 -9.24 37.05 9.18
C ASN A 136 -10.44 36.20 9.68
N CYS A 137 -10.34 34.88 9.87
CA CYS A 137 -11.40 34.15 10.59
C CYS A 137 -11.01 33.87 12.05
N THR A 138 -11.45 34.72 12.98
CA THR A 138 -11.52 34.38 14.42
C THR A 138 -12.72 33.47 14.63
N VAL A 139 -12.48 32.25 15.11
CA VAL A 139 -13.54 31.38 15.62
C VAL A 139 -13.84 31.78 17.06
N GLU A 140 -14.99 32.43 17.27
CA GLU A 140 -15.56 32.62 18.61
C GLU A 140 -16.09 31.26 19.09
N GLY A 141 -15.59 30.81 20.24
CA GLY A 141 -16.19 29.72 21.00
C GLY A 141 -17.07 30.31 22.08
N ASP A 142 -18.36 29.97 22.06
CA ASP A 142 -19.30 30.19 23.16
C ASP A 142 -18.94 29.35 24.40
#